data_AF-A0A4R2NFU2-F1
#
_entry.id   AF-A0A4R2NFU2-F1
#
_cell.length_a   1.000
_cell.length_b   1.000
_cell.length_c   1.000
_cell.angle_alpha   90.00
_cell.angle_beta   90.00
_cell.angle_gamma   90.00
#
_symmetry.space_group_name_H-M   'P 1'
#
loop_
_entity.id
_entity.type
_entity.pdbx_description
1 polymer ?
#
loop_
_entity_poly.entity_id
_entity_poly.type
_entity_poly.pdbx_seq_one_letter_code
_entity_poly.pdbx_strand_id
1 'polypeptide(L)' 'MPLITVDGYEYNTEDLSDNGKAQLASLQFLEAHMERLKKDIAIFKTARNAYLRALKEELEKEDG' A
#
# COMPACT_ATOMS: atom_id res chain seq x y z
N MET A 1 -5.12 20.21 20.63
CA MET A 1 -6.08 19.30 19.99
C MET A 1 -5.36 18.54 18.88
N PRO A 2 -5.51 17.20 18.75
CA PRO A 2 -4.81 16.43 17.72
C PRO A 2 -5.40 16.72 16.33
N LEU A 3 -4.56 17.20 15.43
CA LEU A 3 -4.88 17.35 14.01
C LEU A 3 -4.59 16.04 13.28
N ILE A 4 -5.49 15.65 12.37
CA ILE A 4 -5.32 14.53 11.45
C ILE A 4 -5.47 15.04 10.02
N THR A 5 -4.78 14.42 9.08
CA THR A 5 -4.95 14.69 7.66
C THR A 5 -5.73 13.56 7.03
N VAL A 6 -6.87 13.86 6.41
CA VAL A 6 -7.67 12.92 5.63
C VAL A 6 -7.94 13.56 4.27
N ASP A 7 -7.57 12.87 3.19
CA ASP A 7 -7.69 13.36 1.81
C ASP A 7 -7.06 14.76 1.58
N GLY A 8 -5.95 15.04 2.28
CA GLY A 8 -5.24 16.32 2.19
C GLY A 8 -5.87 17.47 2.98
N TYR A 9 -6.97 17.23 3.70
CA TYR A 9 -7.59 18.21 4.60
C TYR A 9 -7.22 17.92 6.04
N GLU A 10 -6.91 18.98 6.79
CA GLU A 10 -6.68 18.89 8.23
C GLU A 10 -7.99 18.97 9.01
N TYR A 11 -8.21 17.99 9.86
CA TYR A 11 -9.33 17.95 10.78
C TYR A 11 -8.83 17.87 12.20
N ASN A 12 -9.47 18.64 13.07
CA ASN A 12 -9.30 18.46 14.49
C ASN A 12 -10.17 17.29 14.97
N THR A 13 -9.53 16.28 15.55
CA THR A 13 -10.22 15.07 16.02
C THR A 13 -11.24 15.34 17.14
N GLU A 14 -11.09 16.43 17.89
CA GLU A 14 -12.02 16.83 18.95
C GLU A 14 -13.34 17.39 18.39
N ASP A 15 -13.31 17.93 17.16
CA ASP A 15 -14.49 18.50 16.48
C ASP A 15 -15.36 17.43 15.81
N LEU A 16 -14.89 16.18 15.78
CA LEU A 16 -15.64 15.06 15.21
C LEU A 16 -16.70 14.55 16.18
N SER A 17 -17.90 14.28 15.66
CA SER A 17 -18.91 13.49 16.35
C SER A 17 -18.38 12.08 16.66
N ASP A 18 -19.02 11.37 17.59
CA ASP A 18 -18.64 9.98 17.93
C ASP A 18 -18.69 9.06 16.69
N ASN A 19 -19.69 9.24 15.82
CA ASN A 19 -19.76 8.54 14.55
C ASN A 19 -18.60 8.95 13.62
N GLY A 20 -18.25 10.23 13.56
CA GLY A 20 -17.09 10.71 12.79
C GLY A 20 -15.78 10.06 13.24
N LYS A 21 -15.56 9.94 14.56
CA LYS A 21 -14.40 9.24 15.13
C LYS A 21 -14.38 7.75 14.78
N ALA A 22 -15.55 7.09 14.79
CA ALA A 22 -15.67 5.69 14.39
C ALA A 22 -15.36 5.45 12.91
N GLN A 23 -15.82 6.35 12.02
CA GLN A 23 -15.50 6.29 10.59
C GLN A 23 -14.01 6.55 10.34
N LEU A 24 -13.42 7.53 11.03
CA LEU A 24 -11.98 7.81 10.97
C LEU A 24 -11.14 6.59 11.35
N ALA A 25 -11.47 5.94 12.48
CA ALA A 25 -10.76 4.73 12.90
C ALA A 25 -10.86 3.62 11.86
N SER A 26 -12.04 3.45 11.24
CA SER A 26 -12.25 2.49 10.16
C SER A 26 -11.40 2.80 8.93
N LEU A 27 -11.29 4.08 8.56
CA LEU A 27 -10.47 4.52 7.43
C LEU A 27 -8.98 4.28 7.69
N GLN A 28 -8.47 4.68 8.86
CA GLN A 28 -7.07 4.46 9.25
C GLN A 28 -6.70 2.98 9.24
N PHE A 29 -7.62 2.11 9.69
CA PHE A 29 -7.46 0.67 9.61
C PHE A 29 -7.32 0.19 8.16
N LEU A 30 -8.21 0.63 7.26
CA LEU A 30 -8.15 0.27 5.84
C LEU A 30 -6.86 0.77 5.17
N GLU A 31 -6.43 2.00 5.46
CA GLU A 31 -5.19 2.57 4.94
C GLU A 31 -3.95 1.78 5.35
N ALA A 32 -3.85 1.42 6.64
CA ALA A 32 -2.75 0.58 7.12
C ALA A 32 -2.72 -0.80 6.41
N HIS A 33 -3.89 -1.38 6.17
CA HIS A 33 -4.01 -2.64 5.42
C HIS A 33 -3.60 -2.48 3.95
N MET A 34 -4.01 -1.39 3.28
CA MET A 34 -3.60 -1.11 1.91
C MET A 34 -2.09 -0.91 1.80
N GLU A 35 -1.46 -0.20 2.75
CA GLU A 35 -0.01 -0.04 2.78
C GLU A 35 0.73 -1.36 2.95
N ARG A 36 0.19 -2.29 3.76
CA ARG A 36 0.74 -3.65 3.85
C ARG A 36 0.68 -4.38 2.51
N LEU A 37 -0.49 -4.37 1.85
CA LEU A 37 -0.66 -5.02 0.54
C LEU A 37 0.27 -4.43 -0.52
N LYS A 38 0.50 -3.11 -0.52
CA LYS A 38 1.46 -2.47 -1.44
C LYS A 38 2.89 -3.01 -1.24
N LYS A 39 3.30 -3.26 0.01
CA LYS A 39 4.61 -3.87 0.32
C LYS A 39 4.69 -5.30 -0.22
N ASP A 40 3.66 -6.10 -0.03
CA ASP A 40 3.61 -7.47 -0.55
C ASP A 40 3.69 -7.48 -2.09
N ILE A 41 2.96 -6.58 -2.75
CA ILE A 41 3.03 -6.38 -4.20
C ILE A 41 4.46 -6.01 -4.65
N ALA A 42 5.17 -5.17 -3.90
CA ALA A 42 6.55 -4.80 -4.21
C ALA A 42 7.50 -6.02 -4.13
N ILE A 43 7.30 -6.89 -3.14
CA ILE A 43 8.02 -8.17 -3.02
C ILE A 43 7.76 -9.05 -4.25
N PHE A 44 6.49 -9.24 -4.62
CA PHE A 44 6.13 -10.03 -5.79
C PHE A 44 6.67 -9.47 -7.11
N LYS A 45 6.70 -8.13 -7.26
CA LYS A 45 7.33 -7.49 -8.43
C LYS A 45 8.81 -7.82 -8.53
N THR A 46 9.53 -7.81 -7.40
CA THR A 46 10.95 -8.19 -7.36
C THR A 46 11.16 -9.64 -7.79
N ALA A 47 10.38 -10.58 -7.22
CA ALA A 47 10.46 -12.00 -7.58
C ALA A 47 10.13 -12.23 -9.07
N ARG A 48 9.05 -11.60 -9.57
CA ARG A 48 8.66 -11.65 -10.98
C ARG A 48 9.81 -11.20 -11.90
N ASN A 49 10.47 -10.10 -11.57
CA ASN A 49 11.57 -9.58 -12.38
C ASN A 49 12.78 -10.53 -12.37
N ALA A 50 13.08 -11.18 -11.25
CA ALA A 50 14.13 -12.19 -11.17
C ALA A 50 13.83 -13.40 -12.07
N TYR A 51 12.61 -13.94 -12.01
CA TYR A 51 12.20 -15.04 -12.88
C TYR A 51 12.19 -14.66 -14.36
N LEU A 52 11.75 -13.44 -14.68
CA LEU A 52 11.78 -12.95 -16.06
C LEU A 52 13.21 -12.86 -16.60
N ARG A 53 14.17 -12.40 -15.78
CA ARG A 53 15.58 -12.36 -16.17
C ARG A 53 16.14 -13.77 -16.42
N ALA A 54 15.92 -14.69 -15.47
CA ALA A 54 16.37 -16.07 -15.61
C ALA A 54 15.79 -16.74 -16.88
N LEU A 55 14.51 -16.51 -17.18
CA LEU A 55 13.90 -17.03 -18.40
C LEU A 55 14.57 -16.47 -19.66
N LYS A 56 14.86 -15.17 -19.70
CA LYS A 56 15.55 -14.56 -20.85
C LYS A 56 16.93 -15.17 -21.09
N GLU A 57 17.69 -15.39 -20.01
CA GLU A 57 19.01 -16.03 -20.07
C GLU A 57 18.93 -17.46 -20.63
N GLU A 58 17.88 -18.21 -20.34
CA GLU A 58 17.67 -19.55 -20.94
C GLU A 58 17.29 -19.46 -22.43
N LEU A 59 16.41 -18.54 -22.81
CA LEU A 59 16.00 -18.38 -24.20
C LEU A 59 17.17 -17.93 -25.11
N GLU A 60 18.03 -17.05 -24.61
CA GLU A 60 19.22 -16.60 -25.36
C GLU A 60 20.24 -17.74 -25.59
N LYS A 61 20.26 -18.78 -24.74
CA LYS A 61 21.10 -19.96 -24.93
C LYS A 61 20.55 -20.93 -25.98
N GLU A 62 19.23 -20.96 -26.18
CA GLU A 62 18.61 -21.83 -27.19
C GLU A 62 18.77 -21.28 -28.61
N ASP A 63 18.93 -19.96 -28.76
CA ASP A 63 19.05 -19.27 -30.04
C ASP A 63 20.50 -19.17 -30.58
N GLY A 64 21.52 -19.62 -29.83
CA GLY A 64 22.95 -19.53 -30.18
C GLY A 64 23.63 -20.88 -30.38
#